data_AF-A0A519GY88-F1
#
_entry.id   AF-A0A519GY88-F1
#
_cell.length_a   1.000
_cell.length_b   1.000
_cell.length_c   1.000
_cell.angle_alpha   90.00
_cell.angle_beta   90.00
_cell.angle_gamma   90.00
#
_symmetry.space_group_name_H-M   'P 1'
#
loop_
_entity.id
_entity.type
_entity.pdbx_description
1 polymer ?
#
loop_
_entity_poly.entity_id
_entity_poly.type
_entity_poly.pdbx_seq_one_letter_code
_entity_poly.pdbx_strand_id
1 'polypeptide(L)'
;WALGSLAIALPFTAPAAMAAWPGLAAFNAPSLNWLGFIDRKPITEDYVPLLPWMGVVWWGMAAGRWALARRPSWLGDGDVAASGLRRSLVTLGRWSLSYYLLHQPVLLGLIWLYTRAA
;
A
#
# COMPACT_ATOMS: atom_id res chain seq x y z
N TRP A 1 -17.47 7.08 3.80
CA TRP A 1 -16.30 6.16 3.75
C TRP A 1 -16.67 4.67 3.78
N ALA A 2 -17.95 4.31 3.89
CA ALA A 2 -18.40 2.91 3.82
C ALA A 2 -17.92 2.19 2.56
N LEU A 3 -17.91 2.86 1.41
CA LEU A 3 -17.35 2.30 0.16
C LEU A 3 -15.86 1.95 0.27
N GLY A 4 -15.07 2.71 1.05
CA GLY A 4 -13.66 2.41 1.28
C GLY A 4 -13.47 1.20 2.17
N SER A 5 -14.27 1.09 3.24
CA SER A 5 -14.30 -0.11 4.08
C SER A 5 -14.74 -1.34 3.29
N LEU A 6 -15.76 -1.20 2.44
CA LEU A 6 -16.21 -2.27 1.56
C LEU A 6 -15.11 -2.70 0.60
N ALA A 7 -14.43 -1.76 -0.05
CA ALA A 7 -13.36 -2.05 -1.01
C ALA A 7 -12.15 -2.74 -0.35
N ILE A 8 -11.82 -2.38 0.90
CA ILE A 8 -10.79 -3.07 1.70
C ILE A 8 -11.25 -4.47 2.12
N ALA A 9 -12.52 -4.63 2.51
CA ALA A 9 -13.05 -5.90 3.00
C ALA A 9 -13.24 -6.94 1.88
N LEU A 10 -13.49 -6.47 0.65
CA LEU A 10 -13.90 -7.30 -0.48
C LEU A 10 -12.93 -8.48 -0.78
N PRO A 11 -11.60 -8.30 -0.84
CA PRO A 11 -10.67 -9.41 -1.11
C PRO A 11 -10.70 -10.51 -0.06
N PHE A 12 -10.98 -10.18 1.21
CA PHE A 12 -11.06 -11.17 2.29
C PHE A 12 -12.28 -12.10 2.15
N THR A 13 -13.30 -11.65 1.43
CA THR A 13 -14.51 -12.44 1.16
C THR A 13 -14.40 -13.29 -0.11
N ALA A 14 -13.39 -13.03 -0.96
CA ALA A 14 -13.25 -13.66 -2.27
C ALA A 14 -13.14 -15.20 -2.20
N PRO A 15 -12.33 -15.81 -1.31
CA PRO A 15 -12.21 -17.27 -1.24
C PRO A 15 -13.55 -17.95 -0.89
N ALA A 16 -14.27 -17.41 0.11
CA ALA A 16 -15.57 -17.95 0.52
C ALA A 16 -16.63 -17.77 -0.58
N ALA A 17 -16.65 -16.61 -1.24
CA ALA A 17 -17.58 -16.34 -2.34
C ALA A 17 -17.33 -17.25 -3.54
N MET A 18 -16.07 -17.50 -3.91
CA MET A 18 -15.71 -18.39 -5.02
C MET A 18 -15.96 -19.86 -4.69
N ALA A 19 -15.81 -20.27 -3.42
CA ALA A 19 -16.22 -21.60 -2.98
C ALA A 19 -17.74 -21.82 -3.08
N ALA A 20 -18.54 -20.81 -2.75
CA ALA A 20 -19.99 -20.86 -2.87
C ALA A 20 -20.47 -20.76 -4.33
N TRP A 21 -19.80 -19.94 -5.15
CA TRP A 21 -20.14 -19.70 -6.55
C TRP A 21 -18.93 -19.87 -7.47
N PRO A 22 -18.70 -21.08 -8.00
CA PRO A 22 -17.52 -21.39 -8.82
C PRO A 22 -17.34 -20.49 -10.06
N GLY A 23 -18.43 -19.92 -10.61
CA GLY A 23 -18.35 -18.97 -11.72
C GLY A 23 -17.55 -17.70 -11.42
N LEU A 24 -17.43 -17.32 -10.14
CA LEU A 24 -16.61 -16.18 -9.71
C LEU A 24 -15.11 -16.44 -9.89
N ALA A 25 -14.67 -17.69 -10.12
CA ALA A 25 -13.27 -17.97 -10.44
C ALA A 25 -12.78 -17.24 -11.70
N ALA A 26 -13.69 -16.74 -12.55
CA ALA A 26 -13.37 -15.87 -13.68
C ALA A 26 -12.59 -14.60 -13.26
N PHE A 27 -12.75 -14.10 -12.03
CA PHE A 27 -11.99 -12.93 -11.55
C PHE A 27 -10.49 -13.20 -11.38
N ASN A 28 -10.06 -14.47 -11.34
CA ASN A 28 -8.63 -14.82 -11.35
C ASN A 28 -7.99 -14.69 -12.74
N ALA A 29 -8.78 -14.43 -13.80
CA ALA A 29 -8.23 -14.23 -15.13
C ALA A 29 -7.30 -13.00 -15.17
N PRO A 30 -6.21 -13.01 -15.97
CA PRO A 30 -5.29 -11.87 -16.06
C PRO A 30 -5.95 -10.54 -16.44
N SER A 31 -7.08 -10.57 -17.16
CA SER A 31 -7.84 -9.37 -17.54
C SER A 31 -8.67 -8.78 -16.41
N LEU A 32 -8.94 -9.53 -15.33
CA LEU A 32 -9.79 -9.13 -14.20
C LEU A 32 -9.05 -9.10 -12.87
N ASN A 33 -7.87 -9.72 -12.78
CA ASN A 33 -7.09 -9.79 -11.55
C ASN A 33 -6.75 -8.39 -11.00
N TRP A 34 -6.64 -7.35 -11.83
CA TRP A 34 -6.37 -5.98 -11.39
C TRP A 34 -7.46 -5.42 -10.48
N LEU A 35 -8.67 -6.00 -10.45
CA LEU A 35 -9.73 -5.62 -9.53
C LEU A 35 -9.39 -6.01 -8.08
N GLY A 36 -8.70 -7.13 -7.86
CA GLY A 36 -8.31 -7.60 -6.52
C GLY A 36 -9.31 -8.53 -5.84
N PHE A 37 -10.40 -8.91 -6.50
CA PHE A 37 -11.33 -9.91 -6.00
C PHE A 37 -10.91 -11.31 -6.47
N ILE A 38 -9.85 -11.84 -5.87
CA ILE A 38 -9.19 -13.09 -6.30
C ILE A 38 -9.03 -14.05 -5.12
N ASP A 39 -9.03 -15.37 -5.38
CA ASP A 39 -8.65 -16.39 -4.40
C ASP A 39 -7.21 -16.90 -4.61
N ARG A 40 -6.62 -16.64 -5.79
CA ARG A 40 -5.27 -17.06 -6.17
C ARG A 40 -4.44 -15.87 -6.61
N LYS A 41 -3.33 -15.63 -5.91
CA LYS A 41 -2.40 -14.56 -6.26
C LYS A 41 -1.78 -14.80 -7.64
N PRO A 42 -1.72 -13.77 -8.51
CA PRO A 42 -0.95 -13.84 -9.75
C PRO A 42 0.54 -14.05 -9.46
N ILE A 43 1.27 -14.60 -10.43
CA ILE A 43 2.73 -14.76 -10.34
C ILE A 43 3.38 -13.39 -10.61
N THR A 44 3.44 -12.55 -9.58
CA THR A 44 4.16 -11.27 -9.56
C THR A 44 4.48 -10.91 -8.12
N GLU A 45 5.68 -10.37 -7.89
CA GLU A 45 6.12 -9.93 -6.56
C GLU A 45 5.30 -8.71 -6.11
N ASP A 46 5.05 -7.78 -7.04
CA ASP A 46 4.43 -6.49 -6.77
C ASP A 46 2.96 -6.45 -7.20
N TYR A 47 2.15 -7.35 -6.66
CA TYR A 47 0.71 -7.37 -6.95
C TYR A 47 -0.04 -6.29 -6.16
N VAL A 48 -0.50 -5.24 -6.84
CA VAL A 48 -1.22 -4.10 -6.25
C VAL A 48 -2.58 -3.85 -6.91
N PRO A 49 -3.65 -4.56 -6.49
CA PRO A 49 -4.95 -4.47 -7.15
C PRO A 49 -5.77 -3.22 -6.76
N LEU A 50 -6.61 -2.75 -7.68
CA LEU A 50 -7.32 -1.48 -7.56
C LEU A 50 -8.24 -1.41 -6.35
N LEU A 51 -9.15 -2.36 -6.13
CA LEU A 51 -10.23 -2.18 -5.14
C LEU A 51 -9.71 -1.99 -3.69
N PRO A 52 -8.89 -2.88 -3.11
CA PRO A 52 -8.40 -2.66 -1.75
C PRO A 52 -7.57 -1.38 -1.63
N TRP A 53 -6.72 -1.08 -2.61
CA TRP A 53 -5.91 0.15 -2.61
C TRP A 53 -6.74 1.42 -2.78
N MET A 54 -7.81 1.38 -3.58
CA MET A 54 -8.77 2.47 -3.71
C MET A 54 -9.45 2.74 -2.35
N GLY A 55 -9.78 1.69 -1.60
CA GLY A 55 -10.32 1.84 -0.25
C GLY A 55 -9.34 2.52 0.71
N VAL A 56 -8.04 2.21 0.63
CA VAL A 56 -6.98 2.91 1.39
C VAL A 56 -6.89 4.37 0.96
N VAL A 57 -6.89 4.67 -0.34
CA VAL A 57 -6.85 6.05 -0.87
C VAL A 57 -8.06 6.86 -0.39
N TRP A 58 -9.26 6.28 -0.45
CA TRP A 58 -10.47 6.90 0.06
C TRP A 58 -10.34 7.21 1.55
N TRP A 59 -9.98 6.23 2.39
CA TRP A 59 -9.75 6.51 3.81
C TRP A 59 -8.63 7.53 4.08
N GLY A 60 -7.59 7.59 3.24
CA GLY A 60 -6.58 8.63 3.28
C GLY A 60 -7.16 10.03 3.00
N MET A 61 -7.99 10.17 1.96
CA MET A 61 -8.72 11.42 1.69
C MET A 61 -9.68 11.79 2.83
N ALA A 62 -10.31 10.80 3.46
CA ALA A 62 -11.15 10.98 4.65
C ALA A 62 -10.40 11.66 5.77
N ALA A 63 -9.28 11.04 6.14
CA ALA A 63 -8.42 11.50 7.21
C ALA A 63 -7.84 12.87 6.88
N GLY A 64 -7.39 13.07 5.64
CA GLY A 64 -6.85 14.35 5.17
C GLY A 64 -7.87 15.49 5.24
N ARG A 65 -9.09 15.29 4.72
CA ARG A 65 -10.15 16.30 4.80
C ARG A 65 -10.57 16.59 6.24
N TRP A 66 -10.66 15.55 7.07
CA TRP A 66 -10.97 15.71 8.49
C TRP A 66 -9.87 16.50 9.22
N ALA A 67 -8.60 16.18 8.95
CA ALA A 67 -7.46 16.85 9.53
C ALA A 67 -7.42 18.31 9.09
N LEU A 68 -7.65 18.60 7.81
CA LEU A 68 -7.70 19.97 7.32
C LEU A 68 -8.78 20.80 8.01
N ALA A 69 -9.96 20.20 8.26
CA ALA A 69 -11.08 20.90 8.90
C ALA A 69 -10.92 21.07 10.42
N ARG A 70 -10.26 20.14 11.12
CA ARG A 70 -10.24 20.11 12.59
C ARG A 70 -8.86 20.28 13.21
N ARG A 71 -7.80 19.99 12.46
CA ARG A 71 -6.39 19.92 12.90
C ARG A 71 -5.44 20.35 11.77
N PRO A 72 -5.62 21.54 11.16
CA PRO A 72 -4.80 21.96 10.00
C PRO A 72 -3.29 21.99 10.31
N SER A 73 -2.90 22.21 11.57
CA SER A 73 -1.50 22.15 12.01
C SER A 73 -0.85 20.77 11.84
N TRP A 74 -1.63 19.68 11.80
CA TRP A 74 -1.09 18.34 11.49
C TRP A 74 -0.61 18.22 10.05
N LEU A 75 -1.13 19.07 9.16
CA LEU A 75 -0.77 19.11 7.74
C LEU A 75 0.30 20.16 7.44
N GLY A 76 0.90 20.76 8.47
CA GLY A 76 1.98 21.73 8.34
C GLY A 76 1.51 23.18 8.17
N ASP A 77 0.22 23.47 8.42
CA ASP A 77 -0.24 24.86 8.48
C ASP A 77 0.32 25.54 9.74
N GLY A 78 1.08 26.63 9.54
CA GLY A 78 1.82 27.33 10.60
C GLY A 78 3.12 26.66 11.06
N ASP A 79 3.63 25.66 10.34
CA ASP A 79 4.82 24.91 10.77
C ASP A 79 6.13 25.71 10.57
N VAL A 80 6.95 25.77 11.61
CA VAL A 80 8.34 26.28 11.53
C VAL A 80 9.17 25.34 10.65
N ALA A 81 10.25 25.84 10.04
CA ALA A 81 11.16 25.02 9.23
C ALA A 81 11.55 23.72 9.97
N ALA A 82 11.42 22.58 9.29
CA ALA A 82 11.71 21.26 9.88
C ALA A 82 13.14 21.20 10.43
N SER A 83 13.28 20.79 11.69
CA SER A 83 14.55 20.65 12.40
C SER A 83 14.72 19.23 12.96
N GLY A 84 15.97 18.84 13.24
CA GLY A 84 16.32 17.52 13.80
C GLY A 84 15.76 16.35 12.99
N LEU A 85 15.15 15.38 13.69
CA LEU A 85 14.57 14.18 13.09
C LEU A 85 13.50 14.50 12.02
N ARG A 86 12.69 15.56 12.21
CA ARG A 86 11.67 15.97 11.24
C ARG A 86 12.30 16.34 9.90
N ARG A 87 13.45 17.02 9.92
CA ARG A 87 14.19 17.36 8.69
C ARG A 87 14.73 16.14 7.97
N SER A 88 15.22 15.15 8.71
CA SER A 88 15.69 13.88 8.16
C SER A 88 14.55 13.12 7.48
N LEU A 89 13.39 13.02 8.13
CA LEU A 89 12.20 12.37 7.56
C LEU A 89 11.69 13.08 6.31
N VAL A 90 11.66 14.42 6.31
CA VAL A 90 11.29 15.20 5.11
C VAL A 90 12.29 14.96 3.98
N THR A 91 13.59 14.94 4.27
CA THR A 91 14.62 14.66 3.27
C THR A 91 14.48 13.25 2.69
N LEU A 92 14.28 12.23 3.54
CA LEU A 92 14.05 10.86 3.08
C LEU A 92 12.79 10.75 2.23
N GLY A 93 11.71 11.46 2.58
CA GLY A 93 10.50 11.52 1.76
C GLY A 93 10.74 12.15 0.37
N ARG A 94 11.56 13.20 0.30
CA ARG A 94 11.94 13.88 -0.97
C ARG A 94 12.75 12.98 -1.90
N TRP A 95 13.57 12.10 -1.34
CA TRP A 95 14.40 11.13 -2.08
C TRP A 95 13.88 9.70 -1.93
N SER A 96 12.56 9.55 -1.78
CA SER A 96 11.91 8.26 -1.48
C SER A 96 12.22 7.19 -2.51
N LEU A 97 12.24 7.53 -3.81
CA LEU A 97 12.60 6.58 -4.88
C LEU A 97 14.05 6.13 -4.78
N SER A 98 14.99 7.06 -4.56
CA SER A 98 16.41 6.72 -4.43
C SER A 98 16.65 5.83 -3.22
N TYR A 99 16.01 6.14 -2.09
CA TYR A 99 16.06 5.30 -0.89
C TYR A 99 15.46 3.92 -1.14
N TYR A 100 14.30 3.83 -1.80
CA TYR A 100 13.64 2.57 -2.17
C TYR A 100 14.55 1.68 -3.03
N LEU A 101 15.14 2.25 -4.09
CA LEU A 101 16.02 1.52 -5.00
C LEU A 101 17.33 1.08 -4.33
N LEU A 102 17.87 1.89 -3.41
CA LEU A 102 19.10 1.54 -2.69
C LEU A 102 18.89 0.37 -1.71
N HIS A 103 17.69 0.23 -1.15
CA HIS A 103 17.41 -0.81 -0.16
C HIS A 103 17.56 -2.23 -0.73
N GLN A 104 17.13 -2.47 -1.97
CA GLN A 104 17.19 -3.79 -2.61
C GLN A 104 18.63 -4.36 -2.75
N PRO A 105 19.59 -3.69 -3.41
CA PRO A 105 20.95 -4.20 -3.54
C PRO A 105 21.68 -4.30 -2.19
N VAL A 106 21.38 -3.40 -1.24
CA VAL A 106 21.95 -3.46 0.11
C VAL A 106 21.49 -4.71 0.84
N LEU A 107 20.19 -5.00 0.85
CA LEU A 107 19.65 -6.22 1.48
C LEU A 107 20.21 -7.48 0.83
N LEU A 108 20.25 -7.54 -0.50
CA LEU A 108 20.84 -8.68 -1.22
C LEU A 108 22.33 -8.86 -0.88
N GLY A 109 23.10 -7.76 -0.82
CA GLY A 109 24.51 -7.78 -0.44
C GLY A 109 24.74 -8.27 1.00
N LEU A 110 23.89 -7.84 1.94
CA LEU A 110 23.96 -8.27 3.34
C LEU A 110 23.62 -9.76 3.50
N ILE A 111 22.56 -10.22 2.83
CA ILE A 111 22.18 -11.65 2.83
C ILE A 111 23.33 -12.48 2.22
N TRP A 112 23.89 -12.03 1.09
CA TRP A 112 25.02 -12.71 0.46
C TRP A 112 26.22 -12.81 1.41
N LEU A 113 26.60 -11.72 2.08
CA LEU A 113 27.71 -11.72 3.03
C LEU A 113 27.44 -12.66 4.22
N TYR A 114 26.23 -12.63 4.76
CA TYR A 114 25.82 -13.52 5.86
C TYR A 114 25.91 -15.00 5.46
N THR A 115 25.36 -15.37 4.30
CA THR A 115 25.41 -16.76 3.80
C THR A 115 26.81 -17.25 3.43
N ARG A 116 27.76 -16.33 3.20
CA ARG A 116 29.17 -16.66 2.95
C ARG A 116 30.00 -16.81 4.23
N ALA A 117 29.58 -16.16 5.31
CA ALA A 117 30.27 -16.14 6.59
C ALA A 117 29.74 -17.18 7.60
N ALA A 118 28.51 -17.65 7.40
CA ALA A 118 27.89 -18.75 8.14
C ALA A 118 28.26 -20.12 7.54
#